data_AF-A0A8T7I0L0-F1
#
_entry.id   AF-A0A8T7I0L0-F1
#
_cell.length_a   1.000
_cell.length_b   1.000
_cell.length_c   1.000
_cell.angle_alpha   90.00
_cell.angle_beta   90.00
_cell.angle_gamma   90.00
#
_symmetry.space_group_name_H-M   'P 1'
#
loop_
_entity.id
_entity.type
_entity.pdbx_description
1 polymer ?
#
loop_
_entity_poly.entity_id
_entity_poly.type
_entity_poly.pdbx_seq_one_letter_code
_entity_poly.pdbx_strand_id
1 'polypeptide(L)'
;MMNSKRLLLILVMLMFGSISLTVSAATKLYKWVDEQGRVHYSDSPQGNAQQTAIESTTSKVTIIPQVTNSDPLPLPTDLNVVITVVSTAPLLSQSLIESGTLGEYRFGADCVSPTAMNVSQVTQGAKHQRLLPNIERFSAVAAATIAQRGGLANSQTFSHFRQNPIAKPEHTLMMEVAELKLVACKTDLKRDRSRGLAVNVDPNHYQWNRFNKLQAYLKINWWVRDSNGDVLYQGQTQSATPTWQTKIQMNRLILKLVEQATLNLLGDAKLMTWLSQQDSAANSGGWFNFSSAPEPRPAASSRVAGMMTKAKTAQVLAYLAQHKARLVEYYMMQGDWPDNDAAKHWFGENIYRANGIEQLRLLADGSLRAELSFARGHYIQLTPVIQQSYVRWECASSLPSDSLPSIDCQQR
;
A
#
# COMPACT_ATOMS: atom_id res chain seq x y z
N MET A 1 -68.89 -5.80 13.40
CA MET A 1 -68.04 -5.54 12.21
C MET A 1 -67.43 -4.16 12.34
N MET A 2 -66.13 -4.06 12.63
CA MET A 2 -65.45 -2.77 12.77
C MET A 2 -65.15 -2.22 11.36
N ASN A 3 -65.64 -1.02 11.07
CA ASN A 3 -65.60 -0.40 9.74
C ASN A 3 -64.13 -0.24 9.29
N SER A 4 -63.75 -0.76 8.11
CA SER A 4 -62.33 -0.85 7.68
C SER A 4 -61.61 0.51 7.68
N LYS A 5 -62.37 1.60 7.48
CA LYS A 5 -61.89 2.99 7.57
C LYS A 5 -61.41 3.37 8.98
N ARG A 6 -62.01 2.83 10.04
CA ARG A 6 -61.59 3.07 11.43
C ARG A 6 -60.31 2.31 11.79
N LEU A 7 -60.12 1.11 11.23
CA LEU A 7 -58.88 0.34 11.43
C LEU A 7 -57.68 1.02 10.78
N LEU A 8 -57.84 1.53 9.56
CA LEU A 8 -56.79 2.26 8.84
C LEU A 8 -56.35 3.52 9.60
N LEU A 9 -57.30 4.28 10.14
CA LEU A 9 -57.01 5.53 10.86
C LEU A 9 -56.25 5.28 12.16
N ILE A 10 -56.57 4.20 12.88
CA ILE A 10 -55.83 3.77 14.07
C ILE A 10 -54.39 3.37 13.70
N LEU A 11 -54.20 2.66 12.59
CA LEU A 11 -52.88 2.18 12.16
C LEU A 11 -51.99 3.34 11.69
N VAL A 12 -52.56 4.35 11.02
CA VAL A 12 -51.87 5.59 10.64
C VAL A 12 -51.51 6.42 11.88
N MET A 13 -52.39 6.53 12.88
CA MET A 13 -52.05 7.19 14.14
C MET A 13 -50.96 6.44 14.91
N LEU A 14 -50.96 5.11 14.90
CA LEU A 14 -49.91 4.32 15.56
C LEU A 14 -48.55 4.53 14.90
N MET A 15 -48.50 4.55 13.56
CA MET A 15 -47.29 4.83 12.79
C MET A 15 -46.74 6.24 13.06
N PHE A 16 -47.61 7.26 13.11
CA PHE A 16 -47.19 8.64 13.41
C PHE A 16 -46.76 8.80 14.88
N GLY A 17 -47.39 8.09 15.82
CA GLY A 17 -46.99 8.11 17.24
C GLY A 17 -45.62 7.49 17.50
N SER A 18 -45.22 6.48 16.73
CA SER A 18 -43.90 5.84 16.87
C SER A 18 -42.71 6.69 16.40
N ILE A 19 -42.94 7.74 15.60
CA ILE A 19 -41.86 8.58 15.05
C ILE A 19 -41.45 9.70 16.03
N SER A 20 -42.25 10.00 17.06
CA SER A 20 -42.00 11.14 17.97
C SER A 20 -41.09 10.86 19.18
N LEU A 21 -40.59 9.63 19.36
CA LEU A 21 -39.81 9.25 20.55
C LEU A 21 -38.28 9.30 20.39
N THR A 22 -37.75 9.72 19.24
CA THR A 22 -36.30 9.91 19.06
C THR A 22 -35.88 11.35 19.39
N VAL A 23 -36.29 11.87 20.54
CA VAL A 23 -35.66 13.08 21.09
C VAL A 23 -34.30 12.64 21.60
N SER A 24 -33.25 12.95 20.83
CA SER A 24 -31.86 12.70 21.18
C SER A 24 -31.60 13.19 22.60
N ALA A 25 -31.51 12.26 23.56
CA ALA A 25 -31.04 12.56 24.89
C ALA A 25 -29.58 12.98 24.76
N ALA A 26 -29.35 14.29 24.61
CA ALA A 26 -28.03 14.88 24.75
C ALA A 26 -27.59 14.68 26.19
N THR A 27 -26.90 13.57 26.45
CA THR A 27 -26.31 13.26 27.75
C THR A 27 -25.37 14.40 28.13
N LYS A 28 -25.72 15.13 29.20
CA LYS A 28 -24.90 16.21 29.73
C LYS A 28 -23.78 15.60 30.55
N LEU A 29 -22.53 15.77 30.12
CA LEU A 29 -21.37 15.38 30.91
C LEU A 29 -20.86 16.59 31.72
N TYR A 30 -20.68 16.40 33.02
CA TYR A 30 -20.21 17.40 33.96
C TYR A 30 -18.72 17.20 34.22
N LYS A 31 -17.95 18.29 34.19
CA LYS A 31 -16.51 18.29 34.49
C LYS A 31 -16.26 19.08 35.78
N TRP A 32 -15.47 18.53 36.71
CA TRP A 32 -15.02 19.25 37.90
C TRP A 32 -13.56 18.94 38.21
N VAL A 33 -12.98 19.75 39.08
CA VAL A 33 -11.62 19.56 39.60
C VAL A 33 -11.72 19.32 41.09
N ASP A 34 -11.11 18.25 41.60
CA ASP A 34 -11.07 17.97 43.04
C ASP A 34 -10.05 18.86 43.76
N GLU A 35 -10.00 18.77 45.10
CA GLU A 35 -9.06 19.54 45.93
C GLU A 35 -7.60 19.25 45.60
N GLN A 36 -7.31 18.10 45.00
CA GLN A 36 -5.98 17.67 44.57
C GLN A 36 -5.65 18.12 43.14
N GLY A 37 -6.51 18.91 42.49
CA GLY A 37 -6.30 19.43 41.14
C GLY A 37 -6.58 18.41 40.03
N ARG A 38 -7.21 17.26 40.33
CA ARG A 38 -7.53 16.22 39.34
C ARG A 38 -8.88 16.49 38.69
N VAL A 39 -8.92 16.34 37.38
CA VAL A 39 -10.12 16.53 36.57
C VAL A 39 -10.94 15.24 36.56
N HIS A 40 -12.24 15.35 36.86
CA HIS A 40 -13.20 14.25 36.83
C HIS A 40 -14.37 14.56 35.88
N TYR A 41 -15.05 13.50 35.43
CA TYR A 41 -16.21 13.56 34.54
C TYR A 41 -17.36 12.69 35.09
N SER A 42 -18.61 13.16 35.00
CA SER A 42 -19.80 12.49 35.58
C SER A 42 -21.04 12.82 34.75
N ASP A 43 -21.96 11.88 34.65
CA ASP A 43 -23.28 12.10 34.03
C ASP A 43 -24.26 12.83 34.96
N SER A 44 -23.91 12.96 36.25
CA SER A 44 -24.67 13.68 37.26
C SER A 44 -23.94 14.94 37.74
N PRO A 45 -24.66 16.03 38.05
CA PRO A 45 -24.06 17.26 38.57
C PRO A 45 -23.40 17.00 39.94
N GLN A 46 -22.19 17.52 40.12
CA GLN A 46 -21.51 17.58 41.42
C GLN A 46 -21.50 19.04 41.90
N GLY A 47 -21.47 19.28 43.22
CA GLY A 47 -21.71 20.60 43.82
C GLY A 47 -20.80 21.74 43.32
N ASN A 48 -19.63 21.41 42.78
CA ASN A 48 -18.66 22.34 42.18
C ASN A 48 -18.39 22.05 40.69
N ALA A 49 -19.21 21.24 40.03
CA ALA A 49 -19.02 20.91 38.63
C ALA A 49 -19.54 22.00 37.70
N GLN A 50 -18.70 22.44 36.78
CA GLN A 50 -19.12 23.32 35.70
C GLN A 50 -19.72 22.46 34.59
N GLN A 51 -20.98 22.73 34.23
CA GLN A 51 -21.59 22.10 33.06
C GLN A 51 -20.78 22.52 31.84
N THR A 52 -20.02 21.59 31.28
CA THR A 52 -19.24 21.83 30.08
C THR A 52 -20.00 21.16 28.96
N ALA A 53 -20.45 21.92 27.96
CA ALA A 53 -20.83 21.28 26.71
C ALA A 53 -19.56 20.59 26.22
N ILE A 54 -19.57 19.26 26.16
CA ILE A 54 -18.62 18.59 25.28
C ILE A 54 -19.06 19.07 23.90
N GLU A 55 -18.42 20.13 23.38
CA GLU A 55 -18.29 20.23 21.94
C GLU A 55 -17.80 18.86 21.56
N SER A 56 -18.67 18.08 20.89
CA SER A 56 -18.30 16.81 20.32
C SER A 56 -17.12 17.14 19.44
N THR A 57 -15.93 17.02 20.02
CA THR A 57 -14.67 17.01 19.33
C THR A 57 -14.79 15.66 18.68
N THR A 58 -15.56 15.62 17.59
CA THR A 58 -15.51 14.58 16.58
C THR A 58 -14.04 14.51 16.29
N SER A 59 -13.38 13.59 17.00
CA SER A 59 -11.96 13.39 16.92
C SER A 59 -11.76 13.21 15.44
N LYS A 60 -11.05 14.16 14.80
CA LYS A 60 -10.87 14.13 13.35
C LYS A 60 -10.20 12.79 13.09
N VAL A 61 -11.00 11.81 12.67
CA VAL A 61 -10.51 10.47 12.43
C VAL A 61 -9.48 10.67 11.33
N THR A 62 -8.23 10.31 11.60
CA THR A 62 -7.20 10.39 10.57
C THR A 62 -7.60 9.41 9.47
N ILE A 63 -8.19 9.94 8.40
CA ILE A 63 -8.55 9.15 7.22
C ILE A 63 -7.26 8.98 6.41
N ILE A 64 -6.80 7.73 6.32
CA ILE A 64 -5.75 7.34 5.39
C ILE A 64 -6.32 7.45 3.98
N PRO A 65 -5.76 8.31 3.10
CA PRO A 65 -6.21 8.42 1.73
C PRO A 65 -6.16 7.06 1.03
N GLN A 66 -7.19 6.74 0.25
CA GLN A 66 -7.11 5.62 -0.69
C GLN A 66 -6.20 6.04 -1.84
N VAL A 67 -5.14 5.28 -2.07
CA VAL A 67 -4.20 5.53 -3.18
C VAL A 67 -4.39 4.43 -4.20
N THR A 68 -4.72 4.83 -5.43
CA THR A 68 -4.69 3.92 -6.58
C THR A 68 -3.24 3.72 -6.97
N ASN A 69 -2.73 2.49 -6.81
CA ASN A 69 -1.40 2.15 -7.29
C ASN A 69 -1.44 2.09 -8.81
N SER A 70 -0.49 2.75 -9.47
CA SER A 70 -0.27 2.58 -10.89
C SER A 70 0.62 1.35 -11.11
N ASP A 71 0.27 0.55 -12.11
CA ASP A 71 1.22 -0.45 -12.61
C ASP A 71 2.42 0.29 -13.20
N PRO A 72 3.66 -0.17 -12.94
CA PRO A 72 4.83 0.41 -13.58
C PRO A 72 4.72 0.24 -15.10
N LEU A 73 5.04 1.30 -15.84
CA LEU A 73 5.13 1.22 -17.29
C LEU A 73 6.33 0.32 -17.65
N PRO A 74 6.21 -0.55 -18.66
CA PRO A 74 7.36 -1.32 -19.11
C PRO A 74 8.45 -0.37 -19.60
N LEU A 75 9.64 -0.44 -19.01
CA LEU A 75 10.79 0.32 -19.50
C LEU A 75 11.31 -0.28 -20.80
N PRO A 76 11.84 0.55 -21.72
CA PRO A 76 12.66 0.07 -22.82
C PRO A 76 13.81 -0.78 -22.26
N THR A 77 14.06 -1.95 -22.86
CA THR A 77 15.12 -2.88 -22.42
C THR A 77 16.53 -2.34 -22.60
N ASP A 78 16.69 -1.28 -23.39
CA ASP A 78 17.99 -0.79 -23.84
C ASP A 78 18.38 0.55 -23.18
N LEU A 79 17.70 0.94 -22.11
CA LEU A 79 17.90 2.25 -21.49
C LEU A 79 19.26 2.32 -20.74
N ASN A 80 20.22 3.05 -21.29
CA ASN A 80 21.56 3.21 -20.72
C ASN A 80 21.69 4.48 -19.84
N VAL A 81 20.74 4.71 -18.94
CA VAL A 81 20.77 5.87 -18.05
C VAL A 81 21.28 5.47 -16.66
N VAL A 82 22.39 6.06 -16.22
CA VAL A 82 22.88 5.89 -14.85
C VAL A 82 22.19 6.91 -13.94
N ILE A 83 21.24 6.43 -13.13
CA ILE A 83 20.58 7.26 -12.13
C ILE A 83 21.18 6.96 -10.76
N THR A 84 21.74 7.99 -10.14
CA THR A 84 22.24 7.89 -8.78
C THR A 84 21.16 8.30 -7.80
N VAL A 85 20.73 7.40 -6.92
CA VAL A 85 19.73 7.71 -5.89
C VAL A 85 20.44 8.29 -4.67
N VAL A 86 20.21 9.58 -4.42
CA VAL A 86 20.79 10.29 -3.29
C VAL A 86 19.67 10.83 -2.43
N SER A 87 19.80 10.67 -1.12
CA SER A 87 19.01 11.45 -0.18
C SER A 87 19.87 12.49 0.50
N THR A 88 19.63 13.75 0.19
CA THR A 88 20.38 14.89 0.77
C THR A 88 19.58 15.63 1.85
N ALA A 89 18.28 15.38 1.97
CA ALA A 89 17.41 16.05 2.92
C ALA A 89 17.31 15.28 4.25
N PRO A 90 16.99 15.95 5.38
CA PRO A 90 16.45 15.27 6.53
C PRO A 90 15.23 14.43 6.09
N LEU A 91 15.07 13.24 6.66
CA LEU A 91 14.04 12.29 6.23
C LEU A 91 12.64 12.90 6.20
N LEU A 92 12.34 13.80 7.14
CA LEU A 92 11.07 14.50 7.25
C LEU A 92 11.25 15.92 6.69
N SER A 93 10.33 16.33 5.81
CA SER A 93 10.28 17.73 5.34
C SER A 93 10.12 18.70 6.51
N GLN A 94 10.55 19.94 6.31
CA GLN A 94 10.35 21.00 7.29
C GLN A 94 8.86 21.20 7.64
N SER A 95 7.98 21.11 6.64
CA SER A 95 6.53 21.18 6.83
C SER A 95 5.98 20.06 7.73
N LEU A 96 6.54 18.85 7.63
CA LEU A 96 6.14 17.72 8.47
C LEU A 96 6.61 17.92 9.92
N ILE A 97 7.80 18.49 10.11
CA ILE A 97 8.30 18.87 11.44
C ILE A 97 7.42 19.96 12.06
N GLU A 98 7.06 20.99 11.28
CA GLU A 98 6.21 22.10 11.70
C GLU A 98 4.77 21.67 12.03
N SER A 99 4.25 20.64 11.35
CA SER A 99 2.94 20.07 11.66
C SER A 99 2.85 19.49 13.07
N GLY A 100 3.99 19.21 13.71
CA GLY A 100 4.10 18.68 15.07
C GLY A 100 3.62 17.23 15.24
N THR A 101 2.88 16.66 14.29
CA THR A 101 2.26 15.34 14.38
C THR A 101 2.59 14.46 13.18
N LEU A 102 3.02 13.23 13.44
CA LEU A 102 3.33 12.20 12.44
C LEU A 102 2.15 11.23 12.21
N GLY A 103 1.12 11.33 13.05
CA GLY A 103 -0.04 10.46 13.02
C GLY A 103 -0.66 10.29 14.40
N GLU A 104 -1.15 9.09 14.71
CA GLU A 104 -1.86 8.80 15.96
C GLU A 104 -1.64 7.37 16.46
N TYR A 105 -1.60 7.23 17.78
CA TYR A 105 -1.73 5.96 18.48
C TYR A 105 -3.19 5.69 18.76
N ARG A 106 -3.59 4.41 18.69
CA ARG A 106 -4.93 3.95 19.08
C ARG A 106 -4.83 2.78 20.05
N PHE A 107 -5.80 2.67 20.94
CA PHE A 107 -5.80 1.67 22.00
C PHE A 107 -7.15 0.96 22.10
N GLY A 108 -7.12 -0.28 22.62
CA GLY A 108 -8.29 -1.12 22.81
C GLY A 108 -8.57 -2.06 21.63
N ALA A 109 -9.47 -3.02 21.83
CA ALA A 109 -9.81 -4.04 20.83
C ALA A 109 -10.22 -3.43 19.48
N ASP A 110 -10.98 -2.33 19.55
CA ASP A 110 -11.55 -1.63 18.41
C ASP A 110 -10.70 -0.47 17.89
N CYS A 111 -9.57 -0.15 18.54
CA CYS A 111 -8.69 0.94 18.12
C CYS A 111 -9.43 2.29 18.01
N VAL A 112 -10.14 2.71 19.05
CA VAL A 112 -11.05 3.88 18.99
C VAL A 112 -10.56 5.12 19.73
N SER A 113 -9.51 5.01 20.56
CA SER A 113 -8.99 6.14 21.34
C SER A 113 -7.75 6.75 20.70
N PRO A 114 -7.87 7.78 19.83
CA PRO A 114 -6.72 8.40 19.20
C PRO A 114 -5.90 9.20 20.20
N THR A 115 -4.58 9.11 20.10
CA THR A 115 -3.62 9.94 20.82
C THR A 115 -2.58 10.41 19.83
N ALA A 116 -2.37 11.72 19.71
CA ALA A 116 -1.45 12.27 18.71
C ALA A 116 -0.04 11.66 18.85
N MET A 117 0.54 11.26 17.71
CA MET A 117 1.92 10.82 17.61
C MET A 117 2.77 12.04 17.26
N ASN A 118 3.39 12.66 18.25
CA ASN A 118 4.16 13.89 18.01
C ASN A 118 5.51 13.58 17.35
N VAL A 119 5.96 14.44 16.43
CA VAL A 119 7.24 14.26 15.73
C VAL A 119 8.40 14.20 16.73
N SER A 120 8.41 15.07 17.75
CA SER A 120 9.45 15.08 18.80
C SER A 120 9.52 13.77 19.58
N GLN A 121 8.38 13.13 19.86
CA GLN A 121 8.35 11.83 20.53
C GLN A 121 9.00 10.74 19.68
N VAL A 122 8.78 10.79 18.36
CA VAL A 122 9.34 9.81 17.42
C VAL A 122 10.83 10.05 17.17
N THR A 123 11.26 11.30 17.01
CA THR A 123 12.65 11.63 16.67
C THR A 123 13.57 11.64 17.90
N GLN A 124 13.09 12.08 19.06
CA GLN A 124 13.91 12.25 20.27
C GLN A 124 13.63 11.14 21.31
N GLY A 125 12.46 10.51 21.30
CA GLY A 125 12.07 9.53 22.32
C GLY A 125 12.80 8.18 22.17
N ALA A 126 13.50 7.75 23.22
CA ALA A 126 14.27 6.49 23.23
C ALA A 126 13.47 5.24 22.81
N LYS A 127 12.15 5.22 23.02
CA LYS A 127 11.27 4.09 22.68
C LYS A 127 10.70 4.12 21.26
N HIS A 128 10.81 5.26 20.56
CA HIS A 128 10.21 5.46 19.23
C HIS A 128 11.22 5.90 18.17
N GLN A 129 12.48 6.17 18.51
CA GLN A 129 13.56 6.52 17.57
C GLN A 129 13.74 5.55 16.39
N ARG A 130 13.37 4.28 16.55
CA ARG A 130 13.48 3.24 15.49
C ARG A 130 12.22 3.08 14.64
N LEU A 131 11.20 3.90 14.90
CA LEU A 131 9.94 3.87 14.18
C LEU A 131 10.13 4.33 12.74
N LEU A 132 10.92 5.38 12.55
CA LEU A 132 11.36 5.85 11.23
C LEU A 132 12.63 5.12 10.80
N PRO A 133 12.66 4.48 9.61
CA PRO A 133 13.90 3.97 9.06
C PRO A 133 14.92 5.10 8.85
N ASN A 134 16.22 4.79 8.95
CA ASN A 134 17.26 5.72 8.48
C ASN A 134 17.00 6.07 7.01
N ILE A 135 17.23 7.33 6.64
CA ILE A 135 17.16 7.84 5.27
C ILE A 135 17.96 6.99 4.27
N GLU A 136 19.10 6.45 4.68
CA GLU A 136 19.88 5.51 3.85
C GLU A 136 19.10 4.26 3.46
N ARG A 137 18.22 3.77 4.34
CA ARG A 137 17.36 2.62 4.03
C ARG A 137 16.23 2.99 3.08
N PHE A 138 15.74 4.24 3.13
CA PHE A 138 14.75 4.73 2.16
C PHE A 138 15.37 4.76 0.76
N SER A 139 16.52 5.43 0.62
CA SER A 139 17.20 5.51 -0.68
C SER A 139 17.66 4.15 -1.16
N ALA A 140 18.09 3.25 -0.26
CA ALA A 140 18.45 1.89 -0.63
C ALA A 140 17.27 1.07 -1.16
N VAL A 141 16.10 1.16 -0.53
CA VAL A 141 14.89 0.48 -1.02
C VAL A 141 14.43 1.08 -2.35
N ALA A 142 14.42 2.41 -2.49
CA ALA A 142 14.08 3.06 -3.74
C ALA A 142 15.02 2.64 -4.88
N ALA A 143 16.33 2.71 -4.67
CA ALA A 143 17.33 2.29 -5.65
C ALA A 143 17.20 0.79 -5.99
N ALA A 144 17.05 -0.08 -4.99
CA ALA A 144 16.86 -1.51 -5.24
C ALA A 144 15.59 -1.78 -6.06
N THR A 145 14.51 -1.05 -5.80
CA THR A 145 13.26 -1.13 -6.58
C THR A 145 13.49 -0.69 -8.02
N ILE A 146 14.22 0.42 -8.21
CA ILE A 146 14.59 0.94 -9.53
C ILE A 146 15.50 -0.04 -10.29
N ALA A 147 16.51 -0.64 -9.67
CA ALA A 147 17.33 -1.66 -10.32
C ALA A 147 16.49 -2.88 -10.74
N GLN A 148 15.68 -3.42 -9.83
CA GLN A 148 14.94 -4.66 -10.05
C GLN A 148 13.81 -4.51 -11.07
N ARG A 149 13.16 -3.34 -11.13
CA ARG A 149 11.95 -3.10 -11.95
C ARG A 149 12.20 -2.17 -13.12
N GLY A 150 13.14 -1.24 -12.95
CA GLY A 150 13.57 -0.27 -13.95
C GLY A 150 14.37 -0.89 -15.10
N GLY A 151 15.03 -2.03 -14.88
CA GLY A 151 16.02 -2.54 -15.84
C GLY A 151 17.26 -1.64 -15.97
N LEU A 152 17.39 -0.63 -15.09
CA LEU A 152 18.55 0.23 -15.01
C LEU A 152 19.71 -0.56 -14.40
N ALA A 153 20.56 -1.11 -15.27
CA ALA A 153 21.62 -2.04 -14.93
C ALA A 153 22.62 -1.51 -13.88
N ASN A 154 22.68 -0.18 -13.68
CA ASN A 154 23.67 0.50 -12.85
C ASN A 154 23.07 1.46 -11.81
N SER A 155 21.95 1.13 -11.15
CA SER A 155 21.51 1.94 -10.00
C SER A 155 22.45 1.69 -8.81
N GLN A 156 23.28 2.68 -8.46
CA GLN A 156 24.12 2.62 -7.28
C GLN A 156 23.49 3.45 -6.15
N THR A 157 23.45 2.88 -4.95
CA THR A 157 23.06 3.59 -3.72
C THR A 157 24.26 4.29 -3.14
N PHE A 158 24.21 5.62 -3.03
CA PHE A 158 25.25 6.38 -2.34
C PHE A 158 24.77 6.73 -0.93
N SER A 159 25.10 5.86 0.03
CA SER A 159 24.96 6.15 1.45
C SER A 159 26.20 6.91 1.92
N HIS A 160 26.05 8.23 2.11
CA HIS A 160 27.05 9.16 2.64
C HIS A 160 28.32 9.40 1.79
N PHE A 161 28.51 10.67 1.45
CA PHE A 161 29.74 11.33 0.96
C PHE A 161 30.91 11.22 1.96
N ARG A 162 31.31 10.01 2.35
CA ARG A 162 32.52 9.79 3.12
C ARG A 162 33.48 8.97 2.28
N GLN A 163 34.42 9.69 1.66
CA GLN A 163 35.80 9.28 1.35
C GLN A 163 36.21 8.86 -0.06
N ASN A 164 35.34 8.82 -1.07
CA ASN A 164 35.83 8.78 -2.46
C ASN A 164 35.12 9.83 -3.32
N PRO A 165 35.83 10.83 -3.86
CA PRO A 165 35.30 11.72 -4.88
C PRO A 165 35.13 10.92 -6.17
N ILE A 166 34.06 10.15 -6.25
CA ILE A 166 33.60 9.59 -7.51
C ILE A 166 33.19 10.78 -8.39
N ALA A 167 33.48 10.67 -9.69
CA ALA A 167 33.08 11.66 -10.68
C ALA A 167 31.62 12.08 -10.46
N LYS A 168 31.37 13.39 -10.51
CA LYS A 168 30.07 14.00 -10.28
C LYS A 168 29.03 13.24 -11.12
N PRO A 169 28.03 12.57 -10.52
CA PRO A 169 27.06 11.79 -11.28
C PRO A 169 26.35 12.69 -12.26
N GLU A 170 26.16 12.23 -13.50
CA GLU A 170 25.47 13.00 -14.54
C GLU A 170 24.04 13.32 -14.12
N HIS A 171 23.37 12.34 -13.51
CA HIS A 171 21.98 12.45 -13.07
C HIS A 171 21.80 11.91 -11.65
N THR A 172 21.18 12.73 -10.80
CA THR A 172 20.88 12.41 -9.40
C THR A 172 19.38 12.41 -9.17
N LEU A 173 18.82 11.26 -8.79
CA LEU A 173 17.46 11.16 -8.29
C LEU A 173 17.45 11.46 -6.79
N MET A 174 16.73 12.52 -6.43
CA MET A 174 16.51 12.99 -5.08
C MET A 174 15.08 12.68 -4.66
N MET A 175 14.91 12.39 -3.38
CA MET A 175 13.59 12.15 -2.78
C MET A 175 13.45 12.93 -1.47
N GLU A 176 12.25 13.44 -1.20
CA GLU A 176 11.88 14.06 0.07
C GLU A 176 10.52 13.53 0.52
N VAL A 177 10.39 13.11 1.78
CA VAL A 177 9.10 12.72 2.35
C VAL A 177 8.30 13.98 2.65
N ALA A 178 7.35 14.28 1.78
CA ALA A 178 6.47 15.44 1.89
C ALA A 178 5.39 15.27 2.97
N GLU A 179 4.92 14.02 3.16
CA GLU A 179 3.88 13.71 4.14
C GLU A 179 4.03 12.26 4.61
N LEU A 180 3.94 12.04 5.92
CA LEU A 180 3.89 10.71 6.51
C LEU A 180 2.82 10.71 7.61
N LYS A 181 1.83 9.82 7.45
CA LYS A 181 0.76 9.61 8.43
C LYS A 181 0.80 8.18 8.90
N LEU A 182 0.97 7.98 10.21
CA LEU A 182 1.06 6.66 10.83
C LEU A 182 -0.06 6.46 11.85
N VAL A 183 -0.80 5.37 11.71
CA VAL A 183 -1.81 4.96 12.69
C VAL A 183 -1.36 3.64 13.29
N ALA A 184 -1.04 3.65 14.59
CA ALA A 184 -0.55 2.49 15.31
C ALA A 184 -1.54 2.06 16.40
N CYS A 185 -2.08 0.84 16.30
CA CYS A 185 -3.04 0.34 17.28
C CYS A 185 -2.49 -0.79 18.15
N LYS A 186 -2.70 -0.65 19.47
CA LYS A 186 -2.45 -1.67 20.49
C LYS A 186 -3.79 -2.24 20.97
N THR A 187 -4.06 -3.51 20.64
CA THR A 187 -5.33 -4.16 20.96
C THR A 187 -5.31 -4.90 22.29
N ASP A 188 -4.16 -5.46 22.68
CA ASP A 188 -3.94 -6.13 23.95
C ASP A 188 -3.40 -5.15 24.99
N LEU A 189 -4.30 -4.37 25.58
CA LEU A 189 -3.98 -3.64 26.79
C LEU A 189 -3.87 -4.66 27.92
N LYS A 190 -2.66 -4.89 28.44
CA LYS A 190 -2.51 -5.67 29.67
C LYS A 190 -3.31 -4.94 30.74
N ARG A 191 -4.36 -5.59 31.24
CA ARG A 191 -5.19 -5.07 32.32
C ARG A 191 -4.30 -4.92 33.53
N ASP A 192 -3.79 -3.72 33.75
CA ASP A 192 -3.16 -3.37 35.00
C ASP A 192 -4.28 -3.43 36.06
N ARG A 193 -4.32 -4.55 36.79
CA ARG A 193 -5.38 -4.85 37.76
C ARG A 193 -5.50 -3.77 38.83
N SER A 194 -4.49 -2.91 38.98
CA SER A 194 -4.43 -1.84 39.98
C SER A 194 -5.09 -0.52 39.56
N ARG A 195 -5.38 -0.26 38.27
CA ARG A 195 -5.73 1.11 37.80
C ARG A 195 -7.12 1.33 37.21
N GLY A 196 -8.01 0.34 37.24
CA GLY A 196 -9.39 0.50 36.73
C GLY A 196 -9.44 0.77 35.21
N LEU A 197 -10.65 0.80 34.62
CA LEU A 197 -10.86 0.84 33.16
C LEU A 197 -10.58 2.19 32.48
N ALA A 198 -10.21 3.23 33.24
CA ALA A 198 -10.02 4.58 32.73
C ALA A 198 -8.54 4.98 32.83
N VAL A 199 -7.66 4.36 32.05
CA VAL A 199 -6.25 4.73 32.08
C VAL A 199 -5.93 5.44 30.79
N ASN A 200 -5.71 6.74 30.92
CA ASN A 200 -5.02 7.60 29.96
C ASN A 200 -3.73 6.87 29.53
N VAL A 201 -3.76 6.20 28.37
CA VAL A 201 -2.68 5.29 27.97
C VAL A 201 -1.56 6.13 27.39
N ASP A 202 -0.50 6.37 28.16
CA ASP A 202 0.70 7.04 27.65
C ASP A 202 1.36 6.17 26.56
N PRO A 203 1.45 6.63 25.30
CA PRO A 203 2.13 5.91 24.23
C PRO A 203 3.60 5.59 24.55
N ASN A 204 4.24 6.37 25.41
CA ASN A 204 5.62 6.13 25.85
C ASN A 204 5.76 4.90 26.75
N HIS A 205 4.68 4.27 27.19
CA HIS A 205 4.77 2.97 27.87
C HIS A 205 5.03 1.81 26.91
N TYR A 206 4.75 1.98 25.61
CA TYR A 206 4.88 0.93 24.61
C TYR A 206 6.11 1.17 23.72
N GLN A 207 6.84 0.09 23.43
CA GLN A 207 7.87 0.12 22.41
C GLN A 207 7.22 0.14 21.02
N TRP A 208 7.84 0.83 20.06
CA TRP A 208 7.37 0.96 18.67
C TRP A 208 7.04 -0.38 17.97
N ASN A 209 7.62 -1.50 18.41
CA ASN A 209 7.41 -2.83 17.85
C ASN A 209 6.27 -3.63 18.52
N ARG A 210 5.54 -3.05 19.47
CA ARG A 210 4.50 -3.74 20.25
C ARG A 210 3.07 -3.47 19.77
N PHE A 211 2.88 -2.68 18.73
CA PHE A 211 1.57 -2.42 18.13
C PHE A 211 1.12 -3.60 17.26
N ASN A 212 -0.16 -3.97 17.33
CA ASN A 212 -0.71 -5.16 16.69
C ASN A 212 -1.23 -4.89 15.29
N LYS A 213 -1.78 -3.69 15.08
CA LYS A 213 -2.36 -3.25 13.81
C LYS A 213 -1.74 -1.92 13.43
N LEU A 214 -1.33 -1.79 12.17
CA LEU A 214 -0.71 -0.59 11.65
C LEU A 214 -1.40 -0.16 10.36
N GLN A 215 -1.56 1.14 10.16
CA GLN A 215 -1.86 1.75 8.86
C GLN A 215 -0.90 2.91 8.63
N ALA A 216 -0.56 3.15 7.37
CA ALA A 216 0.32 4.23 7.02
C ALA A 216 -0.04 4.81 5.65
N TYR A 217 0.25 6.10 5.49
CA TYR A 217 0.24 6.83 4.23
C TYR A 217 1.54 7.60 4.09
N LEU A 218 2.10 7.59 2.88
CA LEU A 218 3.38 8.19 2.56
C LEU A 218 3.25 8.95 1.24
N LYS A 219 3.70 10.20 1.24
CA LYS A 219 3.84 11.06 0.06
C LYS A 219 5.29 11.44 -0.12
N ILE A 220 5.83 11.23 -1.31
CA ILE A 220 7.23 11.50 -1.66
C ILE A 220 7.27 12.48 -2.82
N ASN A 221 8.05 13.54 -2.68
CA ASN A 221 8.46 14.40 -3.78
C ASN A 221 9.75 13.86 -4.38
N TRP A 222 9.84 13.88 -5.71
CA TRP A 222 10.97 13.38 -6.46
C TRP A 222 11.53 14.47 -7.35
N TRP A 223 12.85 14.52 -7.47
CA TRP A 223 13.53 15.36 -8.44
C TRP A 223 14.65 14.59 -9.10
N VAL A 224 14.78 14.72 -10.42
CA VAL A 224 16.05 14.37 -11.08
C VAL A 224 16.79 15.67 -11.33
N ARG A 225 18.03 15.72 -10.87
CA ARG A 225 18.94 16.84 -11.15
C ARG A 225 20.10 16.40 -12.00
N ASP A 226 20.57 17.29 -12.85
CA ASP A 226 21.80 17.08 -13.60
C ASP A 226 23.04 17.32 -12.71
N SER A 227 24.21 17.19 -13.31
CA SER A 227 25.48 17.49 -12.64
C SER A 227 25.63 18.97 -12.26
N ASN A 228 24.94 19.92 -12.89
CA ASN A 228 24.97 21.35 -12.51
C ASN A 228 24.01 21.68 -11.36
N GLY A 229 23.10 20.77 -11.04
CA GLY A 229 22.05 20.95 -10.04
C GLY A 229 20.73 21.46 -10.61
N ASP A 230 20.62 21.57 -11.93
CA ASP A 230 19.40 21.94 -12.63
C ASP A 230 18.38 20.80 -12.54
N VAL A 231 17.12 21.15 -12.28
CA VAL A 231 16.03 20.17 -12.12
C VAL A 231 15.54 19.76 -13.51
N LEU A 232 15.82 18.52 -13.89
CA LEU A 232 15.40 17.92 -15.16
C LEU A 232 14.01 17.29 -15.08
N TYR A 233 13.64 16.78 -13.91
CA TYR A 233 12.33 16.21 -13.63
C TYR A 233 11.90 16.56 -12.21
N GLN A 234 10.60 16.79 -12.04
CA GLN A 234 9.95 16.92 -10.75
C GLN A 234 8.62 16.18 -10.76
N GLY A 235 8.38 15.37 -9.74
CA GLY A 235 7.15 14.61 -9.59
C GLY A 235 6.82 14.31 -8.14
N GLN A 236 5.65 13.70 -7.94
CA GLN A 236 5.16 13.32 -6.62
C GLN A 236 4.42 12.01 -6.71
N THR A 237 4.69 11.12 -5.76
CA THR A 237 3.99 9.84 -5.65
C THR A 237 3.41 9.67 -4.25
N GLN A 238 2.38 8.85 -4.17
CA GLN A 238 1.73 8.50 -2.91
C GLN A 238 1.69 6.99 -2.77
N SER A 239 1.60 6.50 -1.54
CA SER A 239 1.34 5.11 -1.22
C SER A 239 0.61 5.03 0.11
N ALA A 240 -0.24 4.01 0.27
CA ALA A 240 -1.00 3.82 1.50
C ALA A 240 -1.26 2.34 1.76
N THR A 241 -1.54 2.01 3.02
CA THR A 241 -2.15 0.73 3.38
C THR A 241 -3.62 0.97 3.76
N PRO A 242 -4.57 0.73 2.84
CA PRO A 242 -5.97 1.09 3.06
C PRO A 242 -6.62 0.27 4.18
N THR A 243 -6.06 -0.91 4.48
CA THR A 243 -6.51 -1.80 5.55
C THR A 243 -5.45 -1.95 6.63
N TRP A 244 -5.90 -2.30 7.83
CA TRP A 244 -5.03 -2.62 8.96
C TRP A 244 -4.07 -3.76 8.62
N GLN A 245 -2.78 -3.46 8.68
CA GLN A 245 -1.74 -4.46 8.55
C GLN A 245 -1.49 -5.08 9.93
N THR A 246 -1.67 -6.39 10.04
CA THR A 246 -1.41 -7.14 11.27
C THR A 246 -0.05 -7.81 11.19
N LYS A 247 0.61 -7.98 12.35
CA LYS A 247 1.89 -8.72 12.47
C LYS A 247 3.06 -8.15 11.64
N ILE A 248 2.94 -6.95 11.09
CA ILE A 248 4.04 -6.24 10.42
C ILE A 248 4.72 -5.27 11.39
N GLN A 249 6.04 -5.17 11.32
CA GLN A 249 6.78 -4.15 12.05
C GLN A 249 6.64 -2.79 11.35
N MET A 250 6.52 -1.70 12.11
CA MET A 250 6.31 -0.36 11.56
C MET A 250 7.40 0.05 10.54
N ASN A 251 8.66 -0.20 10.86
CA ASN A 251 9.76 0.08 9.94
C ASN A 251 9.62 -0.66 8.61
N ARG A 252 9.21 -1.94 8.63
CA ARG A 252 8.95 -2.74 7.41
C ARG A 252 7.75 -2.23 6.64
N LEU A 253 6.71 -1.77 7.33
CA LEU A 253 5.54 -1.15 6.71
C LEU A 253 5.95 0.12 5.94
N ILE A 254 6.73 1.00 6.56
CA ILE A 254 7.20 2.24 5.92
C ILE A 254 8.08 1.92 4.71
N LEU A 255 9.01 0.96 4.81
CA LEU A 255 9.84 0.56 3.66
C LEU A 255 9.00 -0.01 2.50
N LYS A 256 7.93 -0.77 2.78
CA LYS A 256 6.99 -1.21 1.73
C LYS A 256 6.25 -0.05 1.06
N LEU A 257 5.92 1.00 1.82
CA LEU A 257 5.34 2.21 1.25
C LEU A 257 6.33 2.93 0.33
N VAL A 258 7.61 3.00 0.70
CA VAL A 258 8.68 3.55 -0.16
C VAL A 258 8.81 2.75 -1.45
N GLU A 259 8.84 1.43 -1.37
CA GLU A 259 8.86 0.54 -2.53
C GLU A 259 7.66 0.83 -3.45
N GLN A 260 6.44 0.88 -2.90
CA GLN A 260 5.23 1.16 -3.68
C GLN A 260 5.22 2.58 -4.29
N ALA A 261 5.65 3.59 -3.54
CA ALA A 261 5.79 4.95 -4.04
C ALA A 261 6.81 5.02 -5.19
N THR A 262 7.89 4.25 -5.10
CA THR A 262 8.90 4.13 -6.15
C THR A 262 8.36 3.41 -7.39
N LEU A 263 7.54 2.37 -7.23
CA LEU A 263 6.84 1.75 -8.35
C LEU A 263 5.90 2.73 -9.05
N ASN A 264 5.17 3.54 -8.28
CA ASN A 264 4.30 4.57 -8.82
C ASN A 264 5.11 5.64 -9.58
N LEU A 265 6.33 5.95 -9.14
CA LEU A 265 7.27 6.85 -9.84
C LEU A 265 7.67 6.26 -11.20
N LEU A 266 8.01 4.97 -11.26
CA LEU A 266 8.33 4.28 -12.51
C LEU A 266 7.11 4.15 -13.44
N GLY A 267 5.90 4.32 -12.92
CA GLY A 267 4.67 4.47 -13.71
C GLY A 267 4.40 5.91 -14.20
N ASP A 268 5.20 6.91 -13.82
CA ASP A 268 5.01 8.31 -14.23
C ASP A 268 5.44 8.50 -15.70
N ALA A 269 4.46 8.81 -16.56
CA ALA A 269 4.68 9.04 -17.98
C ALA A 269 5.67 10.19 -18.27
N LYS A 270 5.72 11.24 -17.43
CA LYS A 270 6.66 12.36 -17.61
C LYS A 270 8.09 11.91 -17.35
N LEU A 271 8.31 11.14 -16.28
CA LEU A 271 9.64 10.58 -15.98
C LEU A 271 10.07 9.66 -17.11
N MET A 272 9.20 8.75 -17.53
CA MET A 272 9.48 7.79 -18.59
C MET A 272 9.78 8.45 -19.93
N THR A 273 9.06 9.52 -20.27
CA THR A 273 9.34 10.33 -21.46
C THR A 273 10.71 10.99 -21.36
N TRP A 274 11.02 11.61 -20.22
CA TRP A 274 12.33 12.22 -20.00
C TRP A 274 13.47 11.20 -20.11
N LEU A 275 13.34 10.03 -19.47
CA LEU A 275 14.32 8.94 -19.53
C LEU A 275 14.58 8.48 -20.98
N SER A 276 13.53 8.34 -21.78
CA SER A 276 13.66 7.94 -23.19
C SER A 276 14.38 8.98 -24.06
N GLN A 277 14.23 10.27 -23.74
CA GLN A 277 14.91 11.35 -24.46
C GLN A 277 16.41 11.38 -24.17
N GLN A 278 16.80 11.08 -22.92
CA GLN A 278 18.22 11.01 -22.54
C GLN A 278 18.96 9.87 -23.24
N ASP A 279 18.31 8.72 -23.40
CA ASP A 279 18.89 7.57 -24.10
C ASP A 279 19.21 7.88 -25.57
N SER A 280 18.34 8.67 -26.22
CA SER A 280 18.55 9.12 -27.61
C SER A 280 19.70 10.13 -27.75
N ALA A 281 19.90 10.98 -26.74
CA ALA A 281 21.01 11.96 -26.70
C ALA A 281 22.36 11.26 -26.50
N ALA A 282 22.43 10.26 -25.61
CA ALA A 282 23.66 9.49 -25.36
C ALA A 282 24.11 8.70 -26.61
N ASN A 283 23.16 8.18 -27.39
CA ASN A 283 23.47 7.41 -28.61
C ASN A 283 23.75 8.28 -29.84
N SER A 284 23.48 9.59 -29.82
CA SER A 284 23.76 10.49 -30.97
C SER A 284 25.13 11.18 -30.89
N GLY A 285 25.80 11.12 -29.73
CA GLY A 285 27.11 11.74 -29.49
C GLY A 285 28.26 10.74 -29.35
N GLY A 286 28.77 10.18 -30.45
CA GLY A 286 30.05 9.44 -30.48
C GLY A 286 30.09 8.45 -31.64
N TRP A 287 31.04 8.44 -32.59
CA TRP A 287 32.49 8.71 -32.57
C TRP A 287 33.29 7.90 -31.55
N PHE A 288 32.65 7.24 -30.58
CA PHE A 288 33.22 6.11 -29.84
C PHE A 288 32.58 4.82 -30.36
N ASN A 289 33.15 4.35 -31.46
CA ASN A 289 32.85 3.06 -32.03
C ASN A 289 33.37 1.98 -31.05
N PHE A 290 32.54 1.52 -30.10
CA PHE A 290 32.76 0.27 -29.36
C PHE A 290 32.62 -0.92 -30.33
N SER A 291 33.40 -0.94 -31.41
CA SER A 291 33.39 -1.96 -32.45
C SER A 291 34.22 -3.21 -32.09
N SER A 292 34.61 -3.39 -30.84
CA SER A 292 35.38 -4.57 -30.43
C SER A 292 35.30 -4.93 -28.95
N ALA A 293 34.20 -4.57 -28.26
CA ALA A 293 33.83 -5.40 -27.11
C ALA A 293 33.43 -6.77 -27.70
N PRO A 294 34.14 -7.87 -27.36
CA PRO A 294 33.82 -9.18 -27.92
C PRO A 294 32.35 -9.45 -27.65
N GLU A 295 31.59 -9.76 -28.72
CA GLU A 295 30.17 -10.09 -28.64
C GLU A 295 29.94 -10.92 -27.36
N PRO A 296 29.12 -10.43 -26.41
CA PRO A 296 28.78 -11.24 -25.25
C PRO A 296 28.17 -12.52 -25.79
N ARG A 297 28.90 -13.63 -25.61
CA ARG A 297 28.49 -14.95 -26.10
C ARG A 297 27.00 -15.13 -25.78
N PRO A 298 26.12 -15.35 -26.78
CA PRO A 298 24.66 -15.28 -26.63
C PRO A 298 24.03 -16.36 -25.71
N ALA A 299 24.85 -17.18 -25.04
CA ALA A 299 24.38 -18.28 -24.21
C ALA A 299 24.02 -17.90 -22.76
N ALA A 300 24.52 -16.77 -22.23
CA ALA A 300 24.29 -16.40 -20.83
C ALA A 300 23.01 -15.58 -20.62
N SER A 301 22.64 -14.71 -21.57
CA SER A 301 21.46 -13.83 -21.46
C SER A 301 20.14 -14.60 -21.60
N SER A 302 20.11 -15.67 -22.42
CA SER A 302 18.89 -16.47 -22.62
C SER A 302 18.44 -17.20 -21.36
N ARG A 303 19.38 -17.72 -20.55
CA ARG A 303 19.07 -18.40 -19.29
C ARG A 303 18.48 -17.45 -18.25
N VAL A 304 19.01 -16.24 -18.13
CA VAL A 304 18.50 -15.24 -17.17
C VAL A 304 17.12 -14.75 -17.59
N ALA A 305 16.92 -14.48 -18.89
CA ALA A 305 15.61 -14.12 -19.43
C ALA A 305 14.57 -15.22 -19.16
N GLY A 306 14.91 -16.49 -19.41
CA GLY A 306 14.06 -17.64 -19.11
C GLY A 306 13.70 -17.75 -17.61
N MET A 307 14.68 -17.54 -16.72
CA MET A 307 14.42 -17.54 -15.26
C MET A 307 13.48 -16.40 -14.82
N MET A 308 13.61 -15.21 -15.42
CA MET A 308 12.72 -14.09 -15.12
C MET A 308 11.30 -14.34 -15.61
N THR A 309 11.14 -14.88 -16.83
CA THR A 309 9.83 -15.30 -17.36
C THR A 309 9.20 -16.37 -16.47
N LYS A 310 9.99 -17.35 -16.02
CA LYS A 310 9.55 -18.40 -15.08
C LYS A 310 9.09 -17.85 -13.74
N ALA A 311 9.82 -16.89 -13.17
CA ALA A 311 9.44 -16.23 -11.93
C ALA A 311 8.14 -15.41 -12.07
N LYS A 312 8.00 -14.65 -13.15
CA LYS A 312 6.76 -13.90 -13.46
C LYS A 312 5.56 -14.83 -13.68
N THR A 313 5.77 -15.94 -14.40
CA THR A 313 4.75 -16.98 -14.61
C THR A 313 4.30 -17.61 -13.28
N ALA A 314 5.24 -17.90 -12.37
CA ALA A 314 4.90 -18.38 -11.03
C ALA A 314 4.10 -17.36 -10.21
N GLN A 315 4.41 -16.06 -10.33
CA GLN A 315 3.64 -14.99 -9.70
C GLN A 315 2.19 -14.93 -10.24
N VAL A 316 2.01 -15.05 -11.56
CA VAL A 316 0.67 -15.12 -12.17
C VAL A 316 -0.10 -16.34 -11.68
N LEU A 317 0.51 -17.52 -11.63
CA LEU A 317 -0.15 -18.73 -11.11
C LEU A 317 -0.55 -18.60 -9.63
N ALA A 318 0.31 -17.99 -8.80
CA ALA A 318 0.00 -17.72 -7.40
C ALA A 318 -1.18 -16.75 -7.25
N TYR A 319 -1.27 -15.76 -8.14
CA TYR A 319 -2.41 -14.84 -8.19
C TYR A 319 -3.70 -15.56 -8.61
N LEU A 320 -3.64 -16.36 -9.68
CA LEU A 320 -4.79 -17.16 -10.15
C LEU A 320 -5.29 -18.14 -9.09
N ALA A 321 -4.42 -18.68 -8.24
CA ALA A 321 -4.81 -19.59 -7.17
C ALA A 321 -5.86 -19.00 -6.21
N GLN A 322 -5.83 -17.69 -5.96
CA GLN A 322 -6.83 -17.01 -5.12
C GLN A 322 -8.21 -17.01 -5.76
N HIS A 323 -8.26 -16.86 -7.09
CA HIS A 323 -9.51 -16.85 -7.86
C HIS A 323 -10.10 -18.25 -8.02
N LYS A 324 -9.26 -19.29 -8.12
CA LYS A 324 -9.70 -20.70 -8.13
C LYS A 324 -10.57 -21.03 -6.93
N ALA A 325 -10.13 -20.64 -5.72
CA ALA A 325 -10.86 -20.93 -4.50
C ALA A 325 -12.28 -20.34 -4.51
N ARG A 326 -12.40 -19.08 -4.94
CA ARG A 326 -13.70 -18.38 -5.05
C ARG A 326 -14.62 -19.01 -6.09
N LEU A 327 -14.09 -19.42 -7.25
CA LEU A 327 -14.88 -20.11 -8.27
C LEU A 327 -15.40 -21.46 -7.78
N VAL A 328 -14.58 -22.21 -7.03
CA VAL A 328 -15.01 -23.47 -6.42
C VAL A 328 -16.10 -23.24 -5.38
N GLU A 329 -15.95 -22.23 -4.52
CA GLU A 329 -17.00 -21.84 -3.56
C GLU A 329 -18.31 -21.50 -4.27
N TYR A 330 -18.26 -20.70 -5.34
CA TYR A 330 -19.43 -20.38 -6.14
C TYR A 330 -20.09 -21.62 -6.74
N TYR A 331 -19.30 -22.50 -7.37
CA TYR A 331 -19.80 -23.75 -7.96
C TYR A 331 -20.43 -24.67 -6.92
N MET A 332 -19.85 -24.77 -5.73
CA MET A 332 -20.43 -25.54 -4.62
C MET A 332 -21.74 -24.94 -4.10
N MET A 333 -21.92 -23.62 -4.19
CA MET A 333 -23.15 -22.95 -3.75
C MET A 333 -24.27 -22.98 -4.79
N GLN A 334 -23.93 -22.82 -6.07
CA GLN A 334 -24.91 -22.64 -7.14
C GLN A 334 -25.12 -23.89 -8.00
N GLY A 335 -24.19 -24.84 -7.98
CA GLY A 335 -24.21 -26.02 -8.85
C GLY A 335 -23.69 -25.78 -10.27
N ASP A 336 -23.46 -24.51 -10.66
CA ASP A 336 -22.98 -24.10 -11.98
C ASP A 336 -21.82 -23.08 -11.86
N TRP A 337 -21.02 -22.97 -12.93
CA TRP A 337 -19.98 -21.93 -13.02
C TRP A 337 -20.62 -20.55 -13.25
N PRO A 338 -20.06 -19.46 -12.68
CA PRO A 338 -20.62 -18.14 -12.92
C PRO A 338 -20.47 -17.77 -14.39
N ASP A 339 -21.52 -17.19 -14.97
CA ASP A 339 -21.42 -16.54 -16.27
C ASP A 339 -20.60 -15.24 -16.18
N ASN A 340 -20.35 -14.60 -17.33
CA ASN A 340 -19.56 -13.37 -17.38
C ASN A 340 -20.18 -12.22 -16.57
N ASP A 341 -21.50 -12.15 -16.42
CA ASP A 341 -22.15 -11.03 -15.74
C ASP A 341 -22.18 -11.24 -14.22
N ALA A 342 -22.41 -12.47 -13.75
CA ALA A 342 -22.22 -12.86 -12.36
C ALA A 342 -20.75 -12.71 -11.92
N ALA A 343 -19.82 -13.09 -12.80
CA ALA A 343 -18.38 -12.95 -12.56
C ALA A 343 -17.97 -11.48 -12.43
N LYS A 344 -18.49 -10.56 -13.27
CA LYS A 344 -18.23 -9.12 -13.13
C LYS A 344 -18.59 -8.57 -11.75
N HIS A 345 -19.68 -9.05 -11.14
CA HIS A 345 -20.07 -8.60 -9.80
C HIS A 345 -19.13 -9.12 -8.71
N TRP A 346 -18.61 -10.33 -8.86
CA TRP A 346 -17.76 -10.99 -7.87
C TRP A 346 -16.28 -10.60 -7.96
N PHE A 347 -15.81 -10.34 -9.18
CA PHE A 347 -14.42 -9.98 -9.45
C PHE A 347 -14.24 -8.47 -9.74
N GLY A 348 -15.33 -7.70 -9.83
CA GLY A 348 -15.35 -6.28 -10.21
C GLY A 348 -15.34 -6.08 -11.73
N GLU A 349 -15.82 -4.92 -12.21
CA GLU A 349 -15.79 -4.56 -13.65
C GLU A 349 -14.36 -4.46 -14.21
N ASN A 350 -13.38 -4.26 -13.33
CA ASN A 350 -11.96 -4.22 -13.66
C ASN A 350 -11.28 -5.54 -13.29
N ILE A 351 -11.55 -6.62 -14.04
CA ILE A 351 -10.81 -7.89 -13.88
C ILE A 351 -9.40 -7.76 -14.53
N TYR A 352 -8.63 -6.88 -13.91
CA TYR A 352 -7.20 -6.82 -13.61
C TYR A 352 -6.16 -6.82 -14.74
N ARG A 353 -5.64 -5.61 -15.00
CA ARG A 353 -4.20 -5.41 -15.17
C ARG A 353 -3.58 -5.44 -13.78
N ALA A 354 -2.86 -6.50 -13.45
CA ALA A 354 -2.10 -6.61 -12.20
C ALA A 354 -1.13 -7.79 -12.29
N ASN A 355 0.00 -7.72 -11.58
CA ASN A 355 0.90 -8.87 -11.37
C ASN A 355 1.39 -9.59 -12.63
N GLY A 356 1.53 -8.87 -13.75
CA GLY A 356 1.96 -9.47 -15.03
C GLY A 356 0.82 -10.03 -15.90
N ILE A 357 -0.44 -9.77 -15.53
CA ILE A 357 -1.62 -10.11 -16.32
C ILE A 357 -2.07 -8.86 -17.08
N GLU A 358 -2.23 -8.97 -18.40
CA GLU A 358 -2.80 -7.95 -19.29
C GLU A 358 -4.33 -7.99 -19.26
N GLN A 359 -4.89 -9.19 -19.30
CA GLN A 359 -6.33 -9.43 -19.23
C GLN A 359 -6.62 -10.77 -18.57
N LEU A 360 -7.57 -10.79 -17.64
CA LEU A 360 -8.10 -12.03 -17.05
C LEU A 360 -9.55 -12.22 -17.50
N ARG A 361 -9.83 -13.37 -18.13
CA ARG A 361 -11.17 -13.75 -18.62
C ARG A 361 -11.64 -15.00 -17.89
N LEU A 362 -12.92 -15.03 -17.52
CA LEU A 362 -13.62 -16.26 -17.17
C LEU A 362 -14.30 -16.78 -18.44
N LEU A 363 -14.10 -18.05 -18.77
CA LEU A 363 -14.75 -18.71 -19.89
C LEU A 363 -16.01 -19.42 -19.41
N ALA A 364 -16.92 -19.73 -20.33
CA ALA A 364 -18.23 -20.32 -20.02
C ALA A 364 -18.14 -21.71 -19.36
N ASP A 365 -17.03 -22.42 -19.52
CA ASP A 365 -16.74 -23.72 -18.89
C ASP A 365 -16.14 -23.57 -17.47
N GLY A 366 -16.09 -22.36 -16.93
CA GLY A 366 -15.46 -22.05 -15.65
C GLY A 366 -13.94 -21.87 -15.72
N SER A 367 -13.33 -21.95 -16.92
CA SER A 367 -11.89 -21.78 -17.08
C SER A 367 -11.46 -20.33 -16.84
N LEU A 368 -10.36 -20.15 -16.10
CA LEU A 368 -9.67 -18.86 -15.95
C LEU A 368 -8.58 -18.73 -17.00
N ARG A 369 -8.65 -17.72 -17.87
CA ARG A 369 -7.61 -17.42 -18.87
C ARG A 369 -6.97 -16.07 -18.60
N ALA A 370 -5.67 -16.08 -18.31
CA ALA A 370 -4.85 -14.90 -18.08
C ALA A 370 -3.92 -14.65 -19.29
N GLU A 371 -4.11 -13.53 -19.98
CA GLU A 371 -3.19 -13.01 -20.99
C GLU A 371 -2.02 -12.30 -20.29
N LEU A 372 -0.79 -12.53 -20.74
CA LEU A 372 0.42 -12.12 -20.00
C LEU A 372 0.99 -10.81 -20.54
N SER A 373 1.12 -9.80 -19.67
CA SER A 373 1.64 -8.49 -20.08
C SER A 373 3.15 -8.49 -20.36
N PHE A 374 3.89 -9.43 -19.78
CA PHE A 374 5.33 -9.60 -20.01
C PHE A 374 5.67 -10.53 -21.18
N ALA A 375 4.67 -11.14 -21.80
CA ALA A 375 4.82 -12.06 -22.93
C ALA A 375 3.57 -11.92 -23.83
N ARG A 376 3.51 -10.85 -24.62
CA ARG A 376 2.33 -10.51 -25.44
C ARG A 376 1.92 -11.68 -26.34
N GLY A 377 0.63 -11.95 -26.41
CA GLY A 377 0.07 -13.07 -27.15
C GLY A 377 0.19 -14.42 -26.42
N HIS A 378 0.91 -14.48 -25.30
CA HIS A 378 0.95 -15.67 -24.46
C HIS A 378 -0.10 -15.63 -23.35
N TYR A 379 -0.53 -16.82 -22.94
CA TYR A 379 -1.55 -16.97 -21.91
C TYR A 379 -1.25 -18.15 -20.97
N ILE A 380 -1.90 -18.11 -19.80
CA ILE A 380 -2.05 -19.23 -18.88
C ILE A 380 -3.56 -19.45 -18.71
N GLN A 381 -4.00 -20.69 -18.92
CA GLN A 381 -5.39 -21.10 -18.72
C GLN A 381 -5.47 -22.18 -17.65
N LEU A 382 -6.36 -22.00 -16.68
CA LEU A 382 -6.71 -22.99 -15.68
C LEU A 382 -8.12 -23.47 -15.95
N THR A 383 -8.27 -24.75 -16.28
CA THR A 383 -9.57 -25.37 -16.58
C THR A 383 -10.00 -26.26 -15.41
N PRO A 384 -11.17 -26.03 -14.81
CA PRO A 384 -11.66 -26.90 -13.74
C PRO A 384 -12.14 -28.23 -14.32
N VAL A 385 -11.79 -29.32 -13.66
CA VAL A 385 -12.24 -30.69 -13.96
C VAL A 385 -12.91 -31.23 -12.71
N ILE A 386 -14.23 -31.37 -12.78
CA ILE A 386 -15.03 -31.86 -11.68
C ILE A 386 -14.81 -33.37 -11.56
N GLN A 387 -14.28 -33.79 -10.42
CA GLN A 387 -14.20 -35.18 -10.01
C GLN A 387 -15.14 -35.37 -8.82
N GLN A 388 -15.59 -36.61 -8.60
CA GLN A 388 -16.73 -36.97 -7.72
C GLN A 388 -16.90 -36.11 -6.46
N SER A 389 -15.82 -35.80 -5.74
CA SER A 389 -15.87 -35.02 -4.50
C SER A 389 -14.98 -33.77 -4.48
N TYR A 390 -14.31 -33.41 -5.58
CA TYR A 390 -13.42 -32.25 -5.62
C TYR A 390 -13.23 -31.70 -7.04
N VAL A 391 -12.88 -30.42 -7.12
CA VAL A 391 -12.52 -29.76 -8.38
C VAL A 391 -11.00 -29.84 -8.55
N ARG A 392 -10.55 -30.65 -9.51
CA ARG A 392 -9.16 -30.62 -10.00
C ARG A 392 -9.01 -29.46 -10.98
N TRP A 393 -7.81 -28.94 -11.16
CA TRP A 393 -7.55 -27.92 -12.16
C TRP A 393 -6.44 -28.37 -13.08
N GLU A 394 -6.70 -28.33 -14.39
CA GLU A 394 -5.70 -28.54 -15.42
C GLU A 394 -5.12 -27.19 -15.83
N CYS A 395 -3.80 -27.11 -15.96
CA CYS A 395 -3.12 -25.92 -16.42
C CYS A 395 -2.67 -26.11 -17.87
N ALA A 396 -2.98 -25.14 -18.71
CA ALA A 396 -2.47 -25.01 -20.07
C ALA A 396 -1.77 -23.66 -20.24
N SER A 397 -0.71 -23.61 -21.02
CA SER A 397 -0.04 -22.35 -21.34
C SER A 397 0.53 -22.36 -22.75
N SER A 398 0.54 -21.21 -23.41
CA SER A 398 1.25 -21.04 -24.69
C SER A 398 2.71 -20.61 -24.52
N LEU A 399 3.20 -20.49 -23.28
CA LEU A 399 4.62 -20.24 -23.03
C LEU A 399 5.46 -21.50 -23.34
N PRO A 400 6.72 -21.34 -23.78
CA PRO A 400 7.67 -22.43 -23.88
C PRO A 400 7.86 -23.18 -22.55
N SER A 401 8.04 -24.50 -22.61
CA SER A 401 8.14 -25.36 -21.41
C SER A 401 9.27 -24.98 -20.45
N ASP A 402 10.37 -24.40 -20.94
CA ASP A 402 11.50 -23.94 -20.12
C ASP A 402 11.15 -22.68 -19.28
N SER A 403 10.16 -21.92 -19.74
CA SER A 403 9.64 -20.71 -19.12
C SER A 403 8.51 -21.00 -18.12
N LEU A 404 8.06 -22.25 -18.02
CA LEU A 404 7.05 -22.68 -17.06
C LEU A 404 7.72 -23.11 -15.74
N PRO A 405 7.10 -22.80 -14.57
CA PRO A 405 7.47 -23.44 -13.30
C PRO A 405 7.32 -24.97 -13.43
N SER A 406 7.94 -25.73 -12.53
CA SER A 406 7.87 -27.21 -12.50
C SER A 406 6.48 -27.76 -12.12
N ILE A 407 5.43 -26.98 -12.37
CA ILE A 407 4.03 -27.32 -12.19
C ILE A 407 3.57 -27.96 -13.51
N ASP A 408 2.63 -28.90 -13.43
CA ASP A 408 2.01 -29.57 -14.59
C ASP A 408 1.13 -28.62 -15.42
N CYS A 409 1.74 -27.58 -16.00
CA CYS A 409 1.14 -26.77 -17.05
C CYS A 409 1.55 -27.37 -18.40
N GLN A 410 0.58 -27.94 -19.11
CA GLN A 410 0.80 -28.49 -20.44
C GLN A 410 0.95 -27.36 -21.46
N GLN A 411 1.97 -27.43 -22.31
CA GLN A 411 2.12 -26.49 -23.41
C GLN A 411 1.04 -26.77 -24.47
N ARG A 412 0.28 -25.75 -24.87
CA ARG A 412 -0.79 -25.84 -25.89
C ARG A 412 -0.69 -24.77 -26.95
#